data_AF-A0A059X7Q6-F1
#
_entry.id   AF-A0A059X7Q6-F1
#
_cell.length_a   1.000
_cell.length_b   1.000
_cell.length_c   1.000
_cell.angle_alpha   90.00
_cell.angle_beta   90.00
_cell.angle_gamma   90.00
#
_symmetry.space_group_name_H-M   'P 1'
#
loop_
_entity.id
_entity.type
_entity.pdbx_description
1 polymer ?
#
loop_
_entity_poly.entity_id
_entity_poly.type
_entity_poly.pdbx_seq_one_letter_code
_entity_poly.pdbx_strand_id
1 'polypeptide(L)'
;HGFDETEDEKPKVAFESWTPVAPSAIIHPSSAPIYTTPREMTLDDIARTVQAFADAARRADEAGFDVVEIHGAHGYLINQFLSPLANHRTDQYGGSRENRMRFALEVARATRAAWPEQKPLFMRISATDAAEGGWQVEDSVVLAKELTALGVDAIHVSSGGVSSYMLKAEPLYQVPLAKAIKETGATTIAVGLINDPNDAEMILETGEADLIAFARGALERPQPAHPRPPHPRRRRIRSLAQAGARAYPRQGSSFGDTAGVNRRPRRRHLPSPLEGEGGSAARRMRGSLSQKGCGADPSSAFGHLPQGEKAMIESTVGLAYQPQ
;
A
#
# COMPACT_ATOMS: atom_id res chain seq x y z
N HIS A 1 1.83 15.10 -23.81
CA HIS A 1 0.89 15.99 -23.12
C HIS A 1 1.15 15.83 -21.65
N GLY A 2 2.04 16.66 -21.10
CA GLY A 2 2.34 16.66 -19.66
C GLY A 2 1.34 17.57 -18.95
N PHE A 3 1.10 17.33 -17.67
CA PHE A 3 0.40 18.25 -16.77
C PHE A 3 1.41 19.33 -16.34
N ASP A 4 1.72 20.27 -17.23
CA ASP A 4 2.68 21.35 -17.02
C ASP A 4 2.03 22.74 -16.91
N GLU A 5 0.71 22.78 -16.70
CA GLU A 5 -0.03 24.02 -16.50
C GLU A 5 0.40 24.73 -15.21
N THR A 6 0.73 26.02 -15.34
CA THR A 6 0.93 26.91 -14.20
C THR A 6 -0.37 27.07 -13.39
N GLU A 7 -0.28 27.48 -12.12
CA GLU A 7 -1.49 27.74 -11.29
C GLU A 7 -2.47 28.73 -11.96
N ASP A 8 -1.96 29.66 -12.76
CA ASP A 8 -2.76 30.63 -13.53
C ASP A 8 -3.40 30.03 -14.80
N GLU A 9 -2.91 28.89 -15.27
CA GLU A 9 -3.42 28.16 -16.44
C GLU A 9 -4.44 27.08 -16.04
N LYS A 10 -4.36 26.56 -14.82
CA LYS A 10 -5.29 25.54 -14.28
C LYS A 10 -6.77 25.91 -14.42
N PRO A 11 -7.24 27.12 -14.07
CA PRO A 11 -8.65 27.49 -14.29
C PRO A 11 -9.05 27.49 -15.77
N LYS A 12 -8.10 27.73 -16.69
CA LYS A 12 -8.35 27.81 -18.14
C LYS A 12 -8.49 26.44 -18.80
N VAL A 13 -7.94 25.39 -18.17
CA VAL A 13 -8.11 23.98 -18.58
C VAL A 13 -9.18 23.26 -17.75
N ALA A 14 -10.10 24.02 -17.13
CA ALA A 14 -11.18 23.51 -16.29
C ALA A 14 -10.70 22.69 -15.08
N PHE A 15 -9.55 23.05 -14.50
CA PHE A 15 -9.14 22.47 -13.23
C PHE A 15 -10.11 22.95 -12.14
N GLU A 16 -10.97 22.07 -11.66
CA GLU A 16 -11.93 22.38 -10.61
C GLU A 16 -11.21 22.61 -9.27
N SER A 17 -11.36 23.80 -8.70
CA SER A 17 -10.93 24.06 -7.33
C SER A 17 -12.02 23.59 -6.38
N TRP A 18 -11.83 22.43 -5.75
CA TRP A 18 -12.68 21.95 -4.67
C TRP A 18 -12.01 22.08 -3.29
N THR A 19 -12.80 22.15 -2.23
CA THR A 19 -12.28 22.03 -0.86
C THR A 19 -12.43 20.57 -0.43
N PRO A 20 -11.33 19.84 -0.18
CA PRO A 20 -11.39 18.47 0.32
C PRO A 20 -12.11 18.40 1.66
N VAL A 21 -12.67 17.24 1.96
CA VAL A 21 -13.26 16.92 3.26
C VAL A 21 -12.45 15.85 3.96
N ALA A 22 -12.43 15.88 5.29
CA ALA A 22 -11.65 14.98 6.14
C ALA A 22 -12.32 14.78 7.51
N PRO A 23 -11.91 13.79 8.31
CA PRO A 23 -12.40 13.65 9.70
C PRO A 23 -12.09 14.88 10.56
N SER A 24 -10.99 15.59 10.32
CA SER A 24 -10.61 16.81 11.02
C SER A 24 -10.01 17.83 10.06
N ALA A 25 -10.09 19.12 10.40
CA ALA A 25 -9.52 20.22 9.61
C ALA A 25 -7.99 20.32 9.73
N ILE A 26 -7.30 19.23 9.40
CA ILE A 26 -5.84 19.07 9.53
C ILE A 26 -5.27 18.79 8.14
N ILE A 27 -4.32 19.62 7.72
CA ILE A 27 -3.60 19.43 6.45
C ILE A 27 -2.60 18.28 6.57
N HIS A 28 -2.43 17.50 5.49
CA HIS A 28 -1.39 16.49 5.42
C HIS A 28 0.00 17.12 5.68
N PRO A 29 0.90 16.51 6.47
CA PRO A 29 2.16 17.13 6.93
C PRO A 29 3.22 17.32 5.84
N SER A 30 2.93 16.96 4.59
CA SER A 30 3.84 17.17 3.47
C SER A 30 3.97 18.67 3.16
N SER A 31 5.20 19.11 2.89
CA SER A 31 5.48 20.48 2.45
C SER A 31 5.15 20.73 0.98
N ALA A 32 4.61 19.74 0.26
CA ALA A 32 4.24 19.90 -1.13
C ALA A 32 3.07 20.91 -1.26
N PRO A 33 3.17 21.89 -2.18
CA PRO A 33 2.17 22.97 -2.31
C PRO A 33 0.81 22.50 -2.84
N ILE A 34 0.68 21.21 -3.15
CA ILE A 34 -0.56 20.58 -3.64
C ILE A 34 -1.56 20.27 -2.53
N TYR A 35 -1.14 20.26 -1.26
CA TYR A 35 -2.04 19.97 -0.14
C TYR A 35 -2.75 21.25 0.31
N THR A 36 -4.03 21.12 0.60
CA THR A 36 -4.85 22.20 1.15
C THR A 36 -5.51 21.74 2.44
N THR A 37 -5.84 22.67 3.33
CA THR A 37 -6.54 22.36 4.57
C THR A 37 -7.95 21.87 4.24
N PRO A 38 -8.32 20.64 4.64
CA PRO A 38 -9.65 20.12 4.38
C PRO A 38 -10.67 20.77 5.31
N ARG A 39 -11.94 20.73 4.91
CA ARG A 39 -13.06 20.99 5.81
C ARG A 39 -13.37 19.73 6.63
N GLU A 40 -13.56 19.90 7.93
CA GLU A 40 -14.05 18.82 8.77
C GLU A 40 -15.45 18.36 8.33
N MET A 41 -15.63 17.05 8.18
CA MET A 41 -16.90 16.44 7.81
C MET A 41 -17.93 16.58 8.93
N THR A 42 -19.14 16.97 8.55
CA THR A 42 -20.34 16.86 9.41
C THR A 42 -20.84 15.42 9.43
N LEU A 43 -21.75 15.09 10.35
CA LEU A 43 -22.42 13.78 10.35
C LEU A 43 -23.18 13.52 9.04
N ASP A 44 -23.78 14.57 8.46
CA ASP A 44 -24.47 14.47 7.16
C ASP A 44 -23.48 14.25 6.01
N ASP A 45 -22.28 14.84 6.05
CA ASP A 45 -21.23 14.52 5.08
C ASP A 45 -20.86 13.05 5.17
N ILE A 46 -20.65 12.53 6.39
CA ILE A 46 -20.29 11.12 6.62
C ILE A 46 -21.39 10.20 6.07
N ALA A 47 -22.65 10.44 6.43
CA ALA A 47 -23.78 9.64 5.96
C ALA A 47 -23.92 9.65 4.43
N ARG A 48 -23.76 10.83 3.79
CA ARG A 48 -23.79 10.95 2.33
C ARG A 48 -22.62 10.21 1.68
N THR A 49 -21.42 10.28 2.25
CA THR A 49 -20.26 9.55 1.73
C THR A 49 -20.45 8.04 1.84
N VAL A 50 -20.97 7.52 2.96
CA VAL A 50 -21.30 6.10 3.10
C VAL A 50 -22.29 5.66 2.02
N GLN A 51 -23.35 6.44 1.78
CA GLN A 51 -24.31 6.16 0.72
C GLN A 51 -23.65 6.21 -0.67
N ALA A 52 -22.74 7.14 -0.92
CA ALA A 52 -22.04 7.25 -2.20
C ALA A 52 -21.20 6.01 -2.53
N PHE A 53 -20.57 5.37 -1.53
CA PHE A 53 -19.89 4.08 -1.74
C PHE A 53 -20.86 2.97 -2.14
N ALA A 54 -22.03 2.88 -1.48
CA ALA A 54 -23.07 1.92 -1.84
C ALA A 54 -23.60 2.17 -3.27
N ASP A 55 -23.86 3.43 -3.63
CA ASP A 55 -24.30 3.81 -4.97
C ASP A 55 -23.23 3.49 -6.03
N ALA A 56 -21.95 3.68 -5.71
CA ALA A 56 -20.83 3.33 -6.59
C ALA A 56 -20.75 1.80 -6.81
N ALA A 57 -20.99 1.00 -5.78
CA ALA A 57 -21.03 -0.46 -5.91
C ALA A 57 -22.16 -0.94 -6.82
N ARG A 58 -23.35 -0.34 -6.75
CA ARG A 58 -24.45 -0.65 -7.68
C ARG A 58 -24.07 -0.33 -9.12
N ARG A 59 -23.48 0.84 -9.35
CA ARG A 59 -23.00 1.23 -10.69
C ARG A 59 -21.91 0.29 -11.21
N ALA A 60 -21.02 -0.19 -10.33
CA ALA A 60 -20.01 -1.17 -10.69
C ALA A 60 -20.65 -2.51 -11.10
N ASP A 61 -21.71 -2.93 -10.42
CA ASP A 61 -22.42 -4.17 -10.77
C ASP A 61 -23.14 -4.03 -12.12
N GLU A 62 -23.85 -2.90 -12.31
CA GLU A 62 -24.50 -2.53 -13.58
C GLU A 62 -23.49 -2.47 -14.75
N ALA A 63 -22.27 -2.03 -14.48
CA ALA A 63 -21.18 -1.99 -15.45
C ALA A 63 -20.51 -3.36 -15.70
N GLY A 64 -20.88 -4.40 -14.94
CA GLY A 64 -20.40 -5.77 -15.14
C GLY A 64 -19.06 -6.09 -14.47
N PHE A 65 -18.63 -5.34 -13.46
CA PHE A 65 -17.44 -5.71 -12.69
C PHE A 65 -17.68 -7.01 -11.91
N ASP A 66 -16.65 -7.86 -11.82
CA ASP A 66 -16.69 -9.12 -11.05
C ASP A 66 -16.28 -8.93 -9.59
N VAL A 67 -15.47 -7.90 -9.33
CA VAL A 67 -14.90 -7.60 -8.01
C VAL A 67 -14.90 -6.09 -7.80
N VAL A 68 -15.17 -5.66 -6.56
CA VAL A 68 -14.94 -4.29 -6.11
C VAL A 68 -13.99 -4.27 -4.91
N GLU A 69 -13.11 -3.28 -4.86
CA GLU A 69 -12.20 -3.06 -3.72
C GLU A 69 -12.47 -1.67 -3.12
N ILE A 70 -12.83 -1.62 -1.84
CA ILE A 70 -12.95 -0.37 -1.09
C ILE A 70 -11.54 0.12 -0.75
N HIS A 71 -11.22 1.36 -1.15
CA HIS A 71 -9.93 1.95 -0.84
C HIS A 71 -9.90 2.58 0.56
N GLY A 72 -9.42 1.81 1.54
CA GLY A 72 -9.24 2.19 2.96
C GLY A 72 -7.82 2.53 3.39
N ALA A 73 -6.94 2.95 2.47
CA ALA A 73 -5.50 3.00 2.69
C ALA A 73 -4.87 4.34 2.22
N HIS A 74 -3.55 4.45 2.37
CA HIS A 74 -2.69 5.48 1.79
C HIS A 74 -3.01 6.93 2.16
N GLY A 75 -3.57 7.16 3.34
CA GLY A 75 -3.94 8.50 3.78
C GLY A 75 -5.12 9.13 3.03
N TYR A 76 -5.88 8.34 2.26
CA TYR A 76 -7.19 8.75 1.78
C TYR A 76 -8.25 8.66 2.88
N LEU A 77 -9.46 9.12 2.58
CA LEU A 77 -10.50 9.43 3.56
C LEU A 77 -10.72 8.36 4.65
N ILE A 78 -10.94 7.11 4.27
CA ILE A 78 -11.15 6.03 5.25
C ILE A 78 -9.91 5.84 6.14
N ASN A 79 -8.70 5.85 5.57
CA ASN A 79 -7.46 5.75 6.35
C ASN A 79 -7.28 6.95 7.28
N GLN A 80 -7.70 8.15 6.87
CA GLN A 80 -7.68 9.34 7.74
C GLN A 80 -8.57 9.14 8.96
N PHE A 81 -9.78 8.58 8.80
CA PHE A 81 -10.65 8.26 9.95
C PHE A 81 -10.01 7.23 10.88
N LEU A 82 -9.32 6.22 10.32
CA LEU A 82 -8.62 5.22 11.11
C LEU A 82 -7.46 5.83 11.91
N SER A 83 -6.63 6.68 11.31
CA SER A 83 -5.40 7.17 11.93
C SER A 83 -5.63 8.25 12.99
N PRO A 84 -5.08 8.10 14.22
CA PRO A 84 -5.07 9.17 15.21
C PRO A 84 -4.30 10.42 14.77
N LEU A 85 -3.44 10.32 13.76
CA LEU A 85 -2.64 11.44 13.27
C LEU A 85 -3.46 12.40 12.40
N ALA A 86 -4.60 11.94 11.86
CA ALA A 86 -5.48 12.72 10.99
C ALA A 86 -6.88 12.93 11.57
N ASN A 87 -7.31 12.07 12.50
CA ASN A 87 -8.63 12.12 13.11
C ASN A 87 -8.56 12.55 14.59
N HIS A 88 -8.82 13.83 14.82
CA HIS A 88 -8.89 14.47 16.13
C HIS A 88 -10.33 14.73 16.57
N ARG A 89 -11.31 14.04 15.97
CA ARG A 89 -12.73 14.20 16.35
C ARG A 89 -12.96 13.77 17.79
N THR A 90 -13.94 14.41 18.42
CA THR A 90 -14.40 14.13 19.78
C THR A 90 -15.79 13.49 19.82
N ASP A 91 -16.38 13.23 18.66
CA ASP A 91 -17.68 12.57 18.51
C ASP A 91 -17.54 11.04 18.34
N GLN A 92 -18.62 10.37 17.92
CA GLN A 92 -18.64 8.92 17.74
C GLN A 92 -17.70 8.39 16.63
N TYR A 93 -17.06 9.27 15.86
CA TYR A 93 -16.12 8.90 14.80
C TYR A 93 -14.66 9.16 15.16
N GLY A 94 -14.33 9.62 16.38
CA GLY A 94 -12.94 9.85 16.81
C GLY A 94 -12.61 9.39 18.23
N GLY A 95 -11.33 9.55 18.60
CA GLY A 95 -10.79 9.13 19.89
C GLY A 95 -10.50 7.62 19.94
N SER A 96 -11.44 6.84 20.47
CA SER A 96 -11.24 5.39 20.67
C SER A 96 -11.01 4.66 19.34
N ARG A 97 -10.34 3.50 19.39
CA ARG A 97 -10.17 2.66 18.19
C ARG A 97 -11.51 2.27 17.56
N GLU A 98 -12.50 1.92 18.39
CA GLU A 98 -13.85 1.58 17.94
C GLU A 98 -14.47 2.74 17.14
N ASN A 99 -14.40 3.96 17.66
CA ASN A 99 -14.93 5.14 16.99
C ASN A 99 -14.19 5.44 15.68
N ARG A 100 -12.86 5.32 15.67
CA ARG A 100 -12.06 5.51 14.45
C ARG A 100 -12.37 4.47 13.36
N MET A 101 -12.68 3.23 13.75
CA MET A 101 -13.10 2.17 12.82
C MET A 101 -14.52 2.36 12.30
N ARG A 102 -15.38 3.08 13.03
CA ARG A 102 -16.82 3.18 12.73
C ARG A 102 -17.11 3.54 11.28
N PHE A 103 -16.44 4.55 10.74
CA PHE A 103 -16.64 4.97 9.35
C PHE A 103 -16.27 3.87 8.34
N ALA A 104 -15.13 3.21 8.53
CA ALA A 104 -14.71 2.11 7.65
C ALA A 104 -15.72 0.94 7.67
N LEU A 105 -16.24 0.61 8.86
CA LEU A 105 -17.23 -0.47 9.05
C LEU A 105 -18.60 -0.09 8.48
N GLU A 106 -19.03 1.17 8.59
CA GLU A 106 -20.26 1.67 7.96
C GLU A 106 -20.16 1.63 6.43
N VAL A 107 -19.04 2.07 5.86
CA VAL A 107 -18.78 1.97 4.42
C VAL A 107 -18.79 0.51 3.96
N ALA A 108 -18.08 -0.39 4.66
CA ALA A 108 -18.05 -1.82 4.32
C ALA A 108 -19.44 -2.43 4.34
N ARG A 109 -20.23 -2.17 5.41
CA ARG A 109 -21.60 -2.67 5.55
C ARG A 109 -22.52 -2.17 4.45
N ALA A 110 -22.50 -0.87 4.16
CA ALA A 110 -23.35 -0.27 3.12
C ALA A 110 -22.97 -0.77 1.72
N THR A 111 -21.67 -0.89 1.45
CA THR A 111 -21.15 -1.44 0.18
C THR A 111 -21.54 -2.89 0.02
N ARG A 112 -21.33 -3.73 1.05
CA ARG A 112 -21.70 -5.15 1.02
C ARG A 112 -23.19 -5.36 0.78
N ALA A 113 -24.04 -4.53 1.39
CA ALA A 113 -25.49 -4.58 1.19
C ALA A 113 -25.94 -4.17 -0.23
N ALA A 114 -25.12 -3.38 -0.94
CA ALA A 114 -25.39 -2.94 -2.30
C ALA A 114 -24.73 -3.82 -3.39
N TRP A 115 -23.71 -4.60 -3.02
CA TRP A 115 -22.94 -5.47 -3.90
C TRP A 115 -23.52 -6.90 -3.89
N PRO A 116 -23.63 -7.63 -5.04
CA PRO A 116 -24.18 -8.99 -5.05
C PRO A 116 -23.41 -9.97 -4.16
N GLU A 117 -24.11 -10.69 -3.29
CA GLU A 117 -23.53 -11.54 -2.23
C GLU A 117 -22.50 -12.55 -2.75
N GLN A 118 -22.72 -13.10 -3.95
CA GLN A 118 -21.84 -14.07 -4.60
C GLN A 118 -20.56 -13.46 -5.21
N LYS A 119 -20.47 -12.13 -5.33
CA LYS A 119 -19.32 -11.44 -5.90
C LYS A 119 -18.36 -10.98 -4.80
N PRO A 120 -17.03 -11.14 -4.97
CA PRO A 120 -16.06 -10.73 -3.96
C PRO A 120 -16.07 -9.22 -3.70
N LEU A 121 -16.03 -8.86 -2.42
CA LEU A 121 -15.81 -7.51 -1.91
C LEU A 121 -14.48 -7.47 -1.17
N PHE A 122 -13.54 -6.66 -1.66
CA PHE A 122 -12.26 -6.46 -0.98
C PHE A 122 -12.23 -5.12 -0.25
N MET A 123 -11.36 -5.03 0.76
CA MET A 123 -10.96 -3.73 1.30
C MET A 123 -9.44 -3.66 1.38
N ARG A 124 -8.89 -2.59 0.82
CA ARG A 124 -7.47 -2.29 0.94
C ARG A 124 -7.19 -1.39 2.13
N ILE A 125 -6.24 -1.76 2.98
CA ILE A 125 -5.90 -1.00 4.19
C ILE A 125 -4.40 -0.68 4.25
N SER A 126 -4.06 0.43 4.89
CA SER A 126 -2.69 0.67 5.38
C SER A 126 -2.58 0.01 6.75
N ALA A 127 -1.87 -1.12 6.84
CA ALA A 127 -1.80 -1.88 8.08
C ALA A 127 -1.08 -1.15 9.22
N THR A 128 -0.25 -0.17 8.88
CA THR A 128 0.42 0.72 9.83
C THR A 128 0.68 2.07 9.16
N ASP A 129 0.63 3.15 9.94
CA ASP A 129 1.08 4.48 9.52
C ASP A 129 2.61 4.64 9.57
N ALA A 130 3.30 3.68 10.19
CA ALA A 130 4.74 3.68 10.45
C ALA A 130 5.26 4.91 11.20
N ALA A 131 4.38 5.55 11.98
CA ALA A 131 4.70 6.71 12.80
C ALA A 131 4.26 6.47 14.24
N GLU A 132 5.00 7.06 15.18
CA GLU A 132 4.65 7.04 16.60
C GLU A 132 3.27 7.68 16.83
N GLY A 133 2.44 7.04 17.66
CA GLY A 133 1.06 7.47 17.91
C GLY A 133 0.09 7.26 16.74
N GLY A 134 0.54 6.70 15.61
CA GLY A 134 -0.30 6.37 14.46
C GLY A 134 -1.02 5.02 14.58
N TRP A 135 -1.75 4.68 13.53
CA TRP A 135 -2.38 3.37 13.35
C TRP A 135 -1.33 2.25 13.30
N GLN A 136 -1.54 1.18 14.08
CA GLN A 136 -0.59 0.06 14.17
C GLN A 136 -1.18 -1.24 13.62
N VAL A 137 -0.30 -2.24 13.43
CA VAL A 137 -0.68 -3.55 12.87
C VAL A 137 -1.71 -4.25 13.77
N GLU A 138 -1.60 -4.09 15.08
CA GLU A 138 -2.53 -4.65 16.07
C GLU A 138 -3.94 -4.06 15.92
N ASP A 139 -4.05 -2.80 15.49
CA ASP A 139 -5.33 -2.17 15.19
C ASP A 139 -5.92 -2.73 13.90
N SER A 140 -5.07 -2.95 12.88
CA SER A 140 -5.46 -3.58 11.61
C SER A 140 -5.93 -5.03 11.79
N VAL A 141 -5.33 -5.78 12.72
CA VAL A 141 -5.78 -7.14 13.09
C VAL A 141 -7.21 -7.12 13.63
N VAL A 142 -7.56 -6.12 14.44
CA VAL A 142 -8.93 -5.96 14.95
C VAL A 142 -9.86 -5.52 13.83
N LEU A 143 -9.47 -4.52 13.05
CA LEU A 143 -10.24 -4.06 11.90
C LEU A 143 -10.54 -5.18 10.90
N ALA A 144 -9.54 -6.01 10.58
CA ALA A 144 -9.71 -7.12 9.66
C ALA A 144 -10.77 -8.13 10.14
N LYS A 145 -10.78 -8.47 11.45
CA LYS A 145 -11.81 -9.35 12.02
C LYS A 145 -13.21 -8.78 11.87
N GLU A 146 -13.37 -7.49 12.18
CA GLU A 146 -14.66 -6.80 12.05
C GLU A 146 -15.10 -6.71 10.58
N LEU A 147 -14.19 -6.43 9.65
CA LEU A 147 -14.47 -6.40 8.21
C LEU A 147 -14.88 -7.78 7.67
N THR A 148 -14.14 -8.83 8.03
CA THR A 148 -14.49 -10.21 7.64
C THR A 148 -15.87 -10.60 8.19
N ALA A 149 -16.18 -10.21 9.43
CA ALA A 149 -17.51 -10.46 10.03
C ALA A 149 -18.64 -9.70 9.30
N LEU A 150 -18.33 -8.63 8.58
CA LEU A 150 -19.27 -7.88 7.74
C LEU A 150 -19.37 -8.41 6.30
N GLY A 151 -18.65 -9.48 5.95
CA GLY A 151 -18.67 -10.06 4.61
C GLY A 151 -17.69 -9.39 3.62
N VAL A 152 -16.60 -8.81 4.11
CA VAL A 152 -15.43 -8.49 3.27
C VAL A 152 -14.64 -9.78 3.04
N ASP A 153 -14.47 -10.14 1.76
CA ASP A 153 -13.94 -11.43 1.34
C ASP A 153 -12.41 -11.49 1.33
N ALA A 154 -11.72 -10.35 1.14
CA ALA A 154 -10.27 -10.28 1.27
C ALA A 154 -9.78 -8.91 1.73
N ILE A 155 -8.69 -8.91 2.51
CA ILE A 155 -7.99 -7.71 2.97
C ILE A 155 -6.73 -7.52 2.14
N HIS A 156 -6.67 -6.44 1.37
CA HIS A 156 -5.49 -6.07 0.60
C HIS A 156 -4.56 -5.21 1.47
N VAL A 157 -3.39 -5.75 1.78
CA VAL A 157 -2.56 -5.22 2.87
C VAL A 157 -1.43 -4.35 2.33
N SER A 158 -1.54 -3.04 2.57
CA SER A 158 -0.50 -2.05 2.31
C SER A 158 -0.06 -1.35 3.61
N SER A 159 0.54 -0.16 3.51
CA SER A 159 1.04 0.61 4.65
C SER A 159 1.28 2.08 4.26
N GLY A 160 1.34 2.95 5.27
CA GLY A 160 1.71 4.36 5.13
C GLY A 160 0.65 5.26 4.50
N GLY A 161 1.03 6.52 4.27
CA GLY A 161 0.26 7.53 3.54
C GLY A 161 -0.38 8.63 4.39
N VAL A 162 -0.54 8.43 5.70
CA VAL A 162 -1.10 9.48 6.58
C VAL A 162 -0.03 10.43 7.10
N SER A 163 1.17 9.91 7.39
CA SER A 163 2.27 10.69 7.95
C SER A 163 3.30 11.04 6.88
N SER A 164 4.17 12.01 7.16
CA SER A 164 5.35 12.28 6.35
C SER A 164 6.45 11.20 6.51
N TYR A 165 6.24 10.22 7.40
CA TYR A 165 7.19 9.14 7.59
C TYR A 165 7.15 8.19 6.39
N MET A 166 8.29 8.10 5.72
CA MET A 166 8.47 7.19 4.59
C MET A 166 8.96 5.85 5.12
N LEU A 167 8.13 4.83 5.01
CA LEU A 167 8.59 3.45 5.15
C LEU A 167 9.73 3.19 4.18
N LYS A 168 10.78 2.54 4.68
CA LYS A 168 11.90 2.11 3.84
C LYS A 168 11.39 1.06 2.87
N ALA A 169 11.23 1.45 1.61
CA ALA A 169 10.75 0.55 0.57
C ALA A 169 11.85 -0.45 0.19
N GLU A 170 11.69 -1.68 0.65
CA GLU A 170 12.53 -2.83 0.31
C GLU A 170 11.66 -3.96 -0.24
N PRO A 171 12.20 -4.92 -1.01
CA PRO A 171 11.43 -6.07 -1.47
C PRO A 171 10.67 -6.75 -0.32
N LEU A 172 9.39 -7.08 -0.56
CA LEU A 172 8.54 -7.87 0.34
C LEU A 172 8.22 -7.21 1.69
N TYR A 173 8.53 -5.93 1.88
CA TYR A 173 8.44 -5.25 3.19
C TYR A 173 7.04 -5.24 3.84
N GLN A 174 5.96 -5.44 3.06
CA GLN A 174 4.60 -5.51 3.62
C GLN A 174 4.07 -6.95 3.76
N VAL A 175 4.81 -7.97 3.31
CA VAL A 175 4.42 -9.38 3.45
C VAL A 175 4.23 -9.76 4.92
N PRO A 176 5.11 -9.36 5.87
CA PRO A 176 4.86 -9.63 7.29
C PRO A 176 3.56 -9.01 7.82
N LEU A 177 3.12 -7.87 7.26
CA LEU A 177 1.86 -7.23 7.62
C LEU A 177 0.66 -8.06 7.12
N ALA A 178 0.75 -8.56 5.88
CA ALA A 178 -0.27 -9.43 5.30
C ALA A 178 -0.41 -10.73 6.11
N LYS A 179 0.71 -11.31 6.52
CA LYS A 179 0.76 -12.50 7.37
C LYS A 179 0.09 -12.27 8.72
N ALA A 180 0.40 -11.17 9.41
CA ALA A 180 -0.19 -10.85 10.71
C ALA A 180 -1.73 -10.74 10.64
N ILE A 181 -2.25 -10.18 9.54
CA ILE A 181 -3.71 -10.11 9.31
C ILE A 181 -4.27 -11.49 8.95
N LYS A 182 -3.55 -12.29 8.15
CA LYS A 182 -3.96 -13.65 7.78
C LYS A 182 -4.10 -14.58 8.98
N GLU A 183 -3.27 -14.41 10.01
CA GLU A 183 -3.36 -15.16 11.28
C GLU A 183 -4.71 -14.98 12.01
N THR A 184 -5.52 -14.00 11.61
CA THR A 184 -6.91 -13.84 12.10
C THR A 184 -7.91 -14.79 11.44
N GLY A 185 -7.53 -15.46 10.36
CA GLY A 185 -8.42 -16.25 9.50
C GLY A 185 -8.95 -15.47 8.29
N ALA A 186 -8.63 -14.19 8.15
CA ALA A 186 -8.96 -13.40 6.96
C ALA A 186 -8.14 -13.85 5.74
N THR A 187 -8.76 -13.86 4.57
CA THR A 187 -8.04 -13.97 3.29
C THR A 187 -7.27 -12.69 3.03
N THR A 188 -5.99 -12.78 2.66
CA THR A 188 -5.13 -11.60 2.46
C THR A 188 -4.50 -11.53 1.07
N ILE A 189 -4.43 -10.30 0.55
CA ILE A 189 -3.68 -9.97 -0.66
C ILE A 189 -2.41 -9.23 -0.24
N ALA A 190 -1.24 -9.81 -0.54
CA ALA A 190 0.05 -9.18 -0.30
C ALA A 190 0.49 -8.32 -1.49
N VAL A 191 1.03 -7.14 -1.19
CA VAL A 191 1.62 -6.21 -2.16
C VAL A 191 2.90 -5.62 -1.56
N GLY A 192 3.70 -4.93 -2.37
CA GLY A 192 4.87 -4.19 -1.88
C GLY A 192 6.16 -4.74 -2.43
N LEU A 193 6.54 -4.23 -3.61
CA LEU A 193 7.79 -4.59 -4.29
C LEU A 193 7.97 -6.09 -4.57
N ILE A 194 6.86 -6.84 -4.70
CA ILE A 194 6.87 -8.22 -5.19
C ILE A 194 6.98 -8.16 -6.72
N ASN A 195 8.17 -8.45 -7.25
CA ASN A 195 8.45 -8.39 -8.69
C ASN A 195 9.03 -9.71 -9.25
N ASP A 196 9.59 -10.56 -8.39
CA ASP A 196 10.08 -11.89 -8.79
C ASP A 196 8.92 -12.90 -8.65
N PRO A 197 8.55 -13.62 -9.72
CA PRO A 197 7.56 -14.70 -9.63
C PRO A 197 7.91 -15.78 -8.61
N ASN A 198 9.20 -16.02 -8.34
CA ASN A 198 9.62 -17.00 -7.32
C ASN A 198 9.32 -16.49 -5.90
N ASP A 199 9.47 -15.19 -5.64
CA ASP A 199 9.07 -14.61 -4.36
C ASP A 199 7.56 -14.71 -4.18
N ALA A 200 6.79 -14.43 -5.24
CA ALA A 200 5.34 -14.57 -5.23
C ALA A 200 4.89 -16.01 -4.95
N GLU A 201 5.50 -17.00 -5.62
CA GLU A 201 5.23 -18.41 -5.35
C GLU A 201 5.57 -18.79 -3.91
N MET A 202 6.74 -18.36 -3.43
CA MET A 202 7.18 -18.64 -2.06
C MET A 202 6.19 -18.13 -1.01
N ILE A 203 5.68 -16.90 -1.17
CA ILE A 203 4.69 -16.31 -0.26
C ILE A 203 3.41 -17.15 -0.18
N LEU A 204 2.98 -17.72 -1.32
CA LEU A 204 1.80 -18.59 -1.39
C LEU A 204 2.10 -19.96 -0.76
N GLU A 205 3.23 -20.57 -1.09
CA GLU A 205 3.65 -21.88 -0.54
C GLU A 205 3.86 -21.85 0.97
N THR A 206 4.40 -20.76 1.51
CA THR A 206 4.59 -20.56 2.95
C THR A 206 3.32 -20.12 3.67
N GLY A 207 2.23 -19.85 2.93
CA GLY A 207 0.94 -19.42 3.47
C GLY A 207 0.98 -18.03 4.10
N GLU A 208 1.86 -17.14 3.63
CA GLU A 208 1.98 -15.78 4.16
C GLU A 208 0.93 -14.82 3.58
N ALA A 209 0.36 -15.15 2.42
CA ALA A 209 -0.83 -14.53 1.86
C ALA A 209 -1.61 -15.54 0.98
N ASP A 210 -2.84 -15.22 0.61
CA ASP A 210 -3.68 -16.03 -0.29
C ASP A 210 -3.59 -15.56 -1.75
N LEU A 211 -3.30 -14.29 -1.92
CA LEU A 211 -3.27 -13.59 -3.21
C LEU A 211 -2.08 -12.64 -3.26
N ILE A 212 -1.57 -12.39 -4.46
CA ILE A 212 -0.44 -11.51 -4.71
C ILE A 212 -0.86 -10.41 -5.68
N ALA A 213 -0.65 -9.16 -5.29
CA ALA A 213 -0.87 -8.00 -6.15
C ALA A 213 0.46 -7.48 -6.71
N PHE A 214 0.50 -7.29 -8.03
CA PHE A 214 1.59 -6.64 -8.74
C PHE A 214 1.17 -5.21 -9.12
N ALA A 215 2.11 -4.26 -9.05
CA ALA A 215 1.88 -2.87 -9.45
C ALA A 215 2.93 -2.40 -10.46
N ARG A 216 4.05 -1.84 -9.99
CA ARG A 216 5.13 -1.33 -10.85
C ARG A 216 5.66 -2.36 -11.85
N GLY A 217 5.86 -3.61 -11.42
CA GLY A 217 6.27 -4.69 -12.31
C GLY A 217 5.29 -4.94 -13.46
N ALA A 218 3.99 -4.79 -13.23
CA ALA A 218 2.95 -4.95 -14.24
C ALA A 218 2.93 -3.77 -15.25
N LEU A 219 3.22 -2.55 -14.80
CA LEU A 219 3.37 -1.38 -15.70
C LEU A 219 4.56 -1.54 -16.65
N GLU A 220 5.68 -2.05 -16.15
CA GLU A 220 6.87 -2.33 -16.98
C GLU A 220 6.67 -3.56 -17.88
N ARG A 221 5.93 -4.56 -17.37
CA ARG A 221 5.64 -5.81 -18.05
C ARG A 221 4.20 -6.23 -17.78
N PRO A 222 3.29 -5.97 -18.73
CA PRO A 222 1.86 -6.35 -18.59
C PRO A 222 1.59 -7.84 -18.37
N GLN A 223 2.62 -8.69 -18.48
CA GLN A 223 2.57 -10.11 -18.21
C GLN A 223 3.60 -10.49 -17.12
N PRO A 224 3.41 -10.05 -15.87
CA PRO A 224 4.40 -10.25 -14.80
C PRO A 224 4.56 -11.74 -14.42
N ALA A 225 3.53 -12.56 -14.64
CA ALA A 225 3.55 -14.00 -14.38
C ALA A 225 4.27 -14.83 -15.47
N HIS A 226 4.55 -14.26 -16.64
CA HIS A 226 5.24 -14.99 -17.70
C HIS A 226 6.76 -14.99 -17.49
N PRO A 227 7.44 -16.15 -17.62
CA PRO A 227 8.90 -16.22 -17.52
C PRO A 227 9.56 -15.25 -18.50
N ARG A 228 10.59 -14.52 -18.06
CA ARG A 228 11.41 -13.73 -18.99
C ARG A 228 11.97 -14.67 -20.06
N PRO A 229 11.72 -14.44 -21.36
CA PRO A 229 12.49 -15.13 -22.38
C PRO A 229 13.97 -14.81 -22.14
N PRO A 230 14.86 -15.81 -22.23
CA PRO A 230 16.28 -15.58 -21.99
C PRO A 230 16.75 -14.45 -22.89
N HIS A 231 17.24 -13.37 -22.29
CA HIS A 231 17.83 -12.28 -23.05
C HIS A 231 18.97 -12.90 -23.88
N PRO A 232 19.00 -12.73 -25.22
CA PRO A 232 20.12 -13.23 -26.00
C PRO A 232 21.36 -12.59 -25.41
N ARG A 233 22.24 -13.42 -24.81
CA ARG A 233 23.51 -12.98 -24.24
C ARG A 233 24.15 -12.10 -25.30
N ARG A 234 24.44 -10.84 -24.96
CA ARG A 234 25.26 -9.98 -25.84
C ARG A 234 26.46 -10.82 -26.24
N ARG A 235 26.52 -11.26 -27.50
CA ARG A 235 27.71 -11.92 -28.04
C ARG A 235 28.83 -10.95 -27.73
N ARG A 236 29.76 -11.34 -26.84
CA ARG A 236 31.03 -10.62 -26.69
C ARG A 236 31.61 -10.56 -28.09
N ILE A 237 31.60 -9.38 -28.70
CA ILE A 237 32.37 -9.12 -29.90
C ILE A 237 33.80 -9.34 -29.46
N ARG A 238 34.39 -10.50 -29.80
CA ARG A 238 35.83 -10.67 -29.73
C ARG A 238 36.40 -9.64 -30.70
N SER A 239 37.14 -8.66 -30.19
CA SER A 239 37.87 -7.73 -31.03
C SER A 239 38.80 -8.54 -31.94
N LEU A 240 38.62 -8.37 -33.25
CA LEU A 240 39.62 -8.73 -34.25
C LEU A 240 40.79 -7.75 -34.12
N ALA A 241 41.59 -7.91 -33.07
CA ALA A 241 42.87 -7.25 -32.92
C ALA A 241 43.96 -8.23 -33.36
N GLN A 242 44.01 -8.53 -34.66
CA GLN A 242 45.19 -9.08 -35.36
C GLN A 242 44.89 -9.18 -36.86
N ALA A 243 45.09 -8.08 -37.58
CA ALA A 243 45.51 -8.09 -38.99
C ALA A 243 45.87 -6.66 -39.44
N GLY A 244 47.12 -6.48 -39.89
CA GLY A 244 47.44 -5.50 -40.93
C GLY A 244 47.87 -4.11 -40.47
N ALA A 245 49.17 -3.96 -40.22
CA ALA A 245 49.86 -2.69 -40.16
C ALA A 245 49.71 -1.86 -41.45
N ARG A 246 49.61 -0.52 -41.32
CA ARG A 246 50.23 0.43 -42.25
C ARG A 246 50.62 1.70 -41.50
N ALA A 247 51.92 1.98 -41.53
CA ALA A 247 52.55 3.16 -40.94
C ALA A 247 52.25 4.42 -41.77
N TYR A 248 52.04 5.55 -41.09
CA TYR A 248 52.29 6.89 -41.61
C TYR A 248 52.98 7.73 -40.52
N PRO A 249 53.94 8.62 -40.88
CA PRO A 249 54.93 9.14 -39.96
C PRO A 249 54.48 10.35 -39.16
N ARG A 250 55.19 10.56 -38.05
CA ARG A 250 55.05 11.63 -37.04
C ARG A 250 55.24 13.04 -37.61
N GLN A 251 54.38 13.95 -37.17
CA GLN A 251 54.68 15.32 -36.73
C GLN A 251 53.83 15.52 -35.46
N GLY A 252 54.28 15.96 -34.29
CA GLY A 252 55.40 16.84 -33.96
C GLY A 252 54.83 18.09 -33.30
N SER A 253 54.41 18.03 -32.03
CA SER A 253 54.35 19.22 -31.16
C SER A 253 54.20 18.82 -29.69
N SER A 254 55.19 19.29 -28.94
CA SER A 254 55.42 19.26 -27.49
C SER A 254 54.30 19.87 -26.63
N PHE A 255 54.42 19.62 -25.32
CA PHE A 255 53.85 20.27 -24.12
C PHE A 255 53.09 19.21 -23.29
N GLY A 256 53.43 18.88 -22.05
CA GLY A 256 54.43 19.34 -21.09
C GLY A 256 54.04 18.68 -19.76
N ASP A 257 55.04 18.17 -19.02
CA ASP A 257 54.90 17.50 -17.73
C ASP A 257 54.12 18.32 -16.68
N THR A 258 53.41 17.65 -15.77
CA THR A 258 53.83 17.60 -14.35
C THR A 258 52.93 16.71 -13.49
N ALA A 259 53.60 16.01 -12.59
CA ALA A 259 53.09 15.03 -11.66
C ALA A 259 52.53 15.65 -10.36
N GLY A 260 51.66 14.88 -9.70
CA GLY A 260 51.63 14.72 -8.25
C GLY A 260 50.91 15.79 -7.42
N VAL A 261 49.97 15.37 -6.58
CA VAL A 261 50.23 15.08 -5.15
C VAL A 261 48.91 14.79 -4.43
N ASN A 262 48.94 13.69 -3.70
CA ASN A 262 47.98 13.15 -2.77
C ASN A 262 47.92 13.99 -1.47
N ARG A 263 46.74 14.27 -0.89
CA ARG A 263 46.59 14.58 0.56
C ARG A 263 45.13 14.55 1.03
N ARG A 264 44.83 13.59 1.91
CA ARG A 264 43.68 13.60 2.85
C ARG A 264 43.91 14.61 3.99
N PRO A 265 42.86 14.98 4.74
CA PRO A 265 43.01 15.17 6.18
C PRO A 265 42.00 14.39 7.03
N ARG A 266 42.46 14.03 8.24
CA ARG A 266 41.75 13.42 9.40
C ARG A 266 41.12 14.48 10.30
N ARG A 267 40.04 14.15 11.04
CA ARG A 267 39.70 14.62 12.41
C ARG A 267 38.81 13.55 13.08
N ARG A 268 39.19 12.89 14.20
CA ARG A 268 39.26 13.24 15.64
C ARG A 268 37.93 13.09 16.43
N HIS A 269 37.86 12.00 17.20
CA HIS A 269 37.25 11.67 18.52
C HIS A 269 36.98 12.85 19.50
N LEU A 270 35.98 12.89 20.42
CA LEU A 270 35.45 12.04 21.54
C LEU A 270 34.14 12.70 22.10
N PRO A 271 33.49 12.33 23.25
CA PRO A 271 33.15 11.04 23.90
C PRO A 271 31.64 10.92 24.34
N SER A 272 31.30 9.76 24.94
CA SER A 272 29.99 9.30 25.51
C SER A 272 29.54 10.00 26.81
N PRO A 273 28.34 9.66 27.36
CA PRO A 273 28.31 8.83 28.59
C PRO A 273 27.12 7.84 28.78
N LEU A 274 27.43 6.71 29.44
CA LEU A 274 26.79 6.01 30.60
C LEU A 274 25.30 5.58 30.51
N GLU A 275 24.99 4.28 30.49
CA GLU A 275 24.85 3.31 31.62
C GLU A 275 23.65 3.54 32.56
N GLY A 276 22.83 2.49 32.68
CA GLY A 276 21.73 2.33 33.64
C GLY A 276 21.15 0.92 33.56
N GLU A 277 21.71 -0.01 34.34
CA GLU A 277 21.15 -1.33 34.62
C GLU A 277 20.01 -1.28 35.65
N GLY A 278 19.11 -2.28 35.63
CA GLY A 278 18.45 -2.74 36.87
C GLY A 278 17.00 -3.25 36.77
N GLY A 279 16.82 -4.57 36.67
CA GLY A 279 16.00 -5.32 37.65
C GLY A 279 14.53 -5.66 37.36
N SER A 280 14.31 -6.89 36.87
CA SER A 280 13.44 -7.96 37.43
C SER A 280 12.00 -7.67 37.90
N ALA A 281 11.01 -8.38 37.34
CA ALA A 281 10.38 -9.56 37.98
C ALA A 281 8.99 -9.90 37.38
N ALA A 282 8.78 -11.20 37.18
CA ALA A 282 7.57 -11.81 36.65
C ALA A 282 6.39 -11.80 37.64
N ARG A 283 5.15 -11.77 37.12
CA ARG A 283 4.03 -12.44 37.79
C ARG A 283 3.06 -13.05 36.79
N ARG A 284 3.04 -14.38 36.80
CA ARG A 284 2.01 -15.23 36.18
C ARG A 284 0.69 -15.04 36.92
N MET A 285 -0.41 -14.92 36.18
CA MET A 285 -1.71 -15.39 36.65
C MET A 285 -2.32 -16.26 35.55
N ARG A 286 -2.57 -17.52 35.91
CA ARG A 286 -3.36 -18.48 35.15
C ARG A 286 -4.83 -18.20 35.49
N GLY A 287 -5.69 -18.17 34.48
CA GLY A 287 -7.13 -18.18 34.63
C GLY A 287 -7.73 -18.93 33.46
N SER A 288 -8.08 -20.19 33.71
CA SER A 288 -8.82 -21.10 32.84
C SER A 288 -10.27 -20.65 32.65
N LEU A 289 -10.85 -20.86 31.47
CA LEU A 289 -12.28 -21.17 31.19
C LEU A 289 -12.38 -21.51 29.69
N SER A 290 -12.35 -22.80 29.33
CA SER A 290 -13.51 -23.69 29.09
C SER A 290 -14.26 -23.41 27.77
N GLN A 291 -14.18 -24.41 26.88
CA GLN A 291 -14.73 -24.50 25.54
C GLN A 291 -16.26 -24.67 25.51
N LYS A 292 -16.91 -24.02 24.53
CA LYS A 292 -18.02 -24.53 23.68
C LYS A 292 -17.90 -23.70 22.38
N GLY A 293 -17.74 -24.21 21.16
CA GLY A 293 -18.30 -25.41 20.55
C GLY A 293 -19.40 -24.98 19.57
N CYS A 294 -19.03 -24.61 18.33
CA CYS A 294 -19.89 -24.65 17.13
C CYS A 294 -18.99 -24.53 15.90
N GLY A 295 -18.96 -25.60 15.10
CA GLY A 295 -18.26 -25.65 13.84
C GLY A 295 -19.13 -25.13 12.70
N ALA A 296 -18.51 -24.39 11.79
CA ALA A 296 -18.92 -24.28 10.40
C ALA A 296 -17.62 -24.05 9.62
N ASP A 297 -17.35 -24.94 8.68
CA ASP A 297 -16.19 -24.94 7.80
C ASP A 297 -16.39 -23.88 6.70
N PRO A 298 -15.56 -22.82 6.63
CA PRO A 298 -15.73 -21.77 5.62
C PRO A 298 -15.17 -22.15 4.24
N SER A 299 -14.70 -23.38 4.02
CA SER A 299 -14.15 -23.82 2.74
C SER A 299 -15.17 -24.04 1.61
N SER A 300 -16.47 -23.80 1.85
CA SER A 300 -17.54 -24.09 0.89
C SER A 300 -17.98 -22.91 0.00
N ALA A 301 -17.38 -21.72 0.11
CA ALA A 301 -17.76 -20.55 -0.68
C ALA A 301 -17.08 -20.45 -2.07
N PHE A 302 -16.10 -21.30 -2.37
CA PHE A 302 -15.46 -21.33 -3.69
C PHE A 302 -16.03 -22.50 -4.50
N GLY A 303 -16.99 -22.19 -5.37
CA GLY A 303 -17.36 -23.09 -6.46
C GLY A 303 -16.10 -23.51 -7.23
N HIS A 304 -15.98 -24.80 -7.54
CA HIS A 304 -14.86 -25.43 -8.26
C HIS A 304 -14.25 -24.51 -9.35
N LEU A 305 -13.13 -23.87 -9.02
CA LEU A 305 -12.21 -23.36 -10.02
C LEU A 305 -11.44 -24.56 -10.58
N PRO A 306 -11.35 -24.74 -11.91
CA PRO A 306 -10.58 -25.83 -12.49
C PRO A 306 -9.13 -25.73 -12.01
N GLN A 307 -8.60 -26.86 -11.52
CA GLN A 307 -7.23 -27.01 -11.06
C GLN A 307 -6.26 -26.56 -12.16
N GLY A 308 -5.69 -25.36 -12.04
CA GLY A 308 -4.69 -24.86 -12.99
C GLY A 308 -4.59 -23.34 -13.19
N GLU A 309 -5.57 -22.53 -12.78
CA GLU A 309 -5.51 -21.08 -12.96
C GLU A 309 -5.47 -20.34 -11.61
N LYS A 310 -4.29 -19.77 -11.29
CA LYS A 310 -4.10 -18.85 -10.17
C LYS A 310 -4.62 -17.47 -10.58
N ALA A 311 -5.59 -16.93 -9.84
CA ALA A 311 -6.19 -15.64 -10.14
C ALA A 311 -5.17 -14.49 -9.93
N MET A 312 -4.91 -13.74 -11.00
CA MET A 312 -4.13 -12.51 -10.99
C MET A 312 -5.09 -11.33 -10.94
N ILE A 313 -4.90 -10.39 -10.00
CA ILE A 313 -5.72 -9.18 -9.90
C ILE A 313 -4.86 -7.98 -10.24
N GLU A 314 -5.18 -7.30 -11.35
CA GLU A 314 -4.63 -5.99 -11.70
C GLU A 314 -5.45 -4.89 -11.02
N SER A 315 -4.87 -4.18 -10.05
CA SER A 315 -5.53 -3.05 -9.40
C SER A 315 -5.18 -1.74 -10.12
N THR A 316 -6.17 -1.14 -10.79
CA THR A 316 -6.07 0.23 -11.32
C THR A 316 -7.04 1.11 -10.54
N VAL A 317 -6.52 2.19 -9.93
CA VAL A 317 -7.34 3.21 -9.26
C VAL A 317 -8.02 4.04 -10.35
N GLY A 318 -9.30 3.77 -10.62
CA GLY A 318 -10.13 4.56 -11.53
C GLY A 318 -10.79 5.73 -10.80
N LEU A 319 -10.40 6.96 -11.11
CA LEU A 319 -11.20 8.15 -10.81
C LEU A 319 -12.41 8.12 -11.77
N ALA A 320 -13.60 7.88 -11.24
CA ALA A 320 -14.84 7.96 -12.01
C ALA A 320 -15.11 9.43 -12.36
N TYR A 321 -14.86 9.78 -13.62
CA TYR A 321 -15.29 11.03 -14.24
C TYR A 321 -16.78 10.92 -14.63
N GLN A 322 -17.63 11.79 -14.11
CA GLN A 322 -18.99 11.99 -14.62
C GLN A 322 -18.99 13.21 -15.56
N PRO A 323 -19.31 13.07 -16.86
CA PRO A 323 -19.73 14.20 -17.66
C PRO A 323 -21.21 14.51 -17.38
N GLN A 324 -21.51 15.78 -17.12
CA GLN A 324 -22.83 16.36 -17.39
C GLN A 324 -22.98 16.63 -18.90
#